data_AF-W7PYY2-F1
#
_entry.id   AF-W7PYY2-F1
#
_cell.length_a   1.000
_cell.length_b   1.000
_cell.length_c   1.000
_cell.angle_alpha   90.00
_cell.angle_beta   90.00
_cell.angle_gamma   90.00
#
_symmetry.space_group_name_H-M   'P 1'
#
loop_
_entity.id
_entity.type
_entity.pdbx_description
1 polymer ?
#
loop_
_entity_poly.entity_id
_entity_poly.type
_entity_poly.pdbx_seq_one_letter_code
_entity_poly.pdbx_strand_id
1 'polypeptide(L)'
;MSKRKLSRQQRWRIEKVQAERARRSEQRDVQDSRKLAAGEYGPEQPGRVIAHFGRTLDVRGDGGGDPVRCHLRANLEGLVTGDRVVWRAAHDSSGNVVDGVVVARSERQNVLERPDARGQLKPVAANIDQILIVFAVEPAPHPNLIDRYLVAAEATGIAPVLVLNKIDLLPEDGGELTELLRRYEALGYAW
;
A
#
# COMPACT_ATOMS: atom_id res chain seq x y z
N MET A 1 -4.81 -10.53 28.83
CA MET A 1 -3.39 -10.63 28.42
C MET A 1 -2.61 -9.44 29.01
N SER A 2 -1.78 -9.70 30.02
CA SER A 2 -1.07 -8.66 30.80
C SER A 2 -0.12 -7.85 29.91
N LYS A 3 -0.29 -6.51 29.86
CA LYS A 3 0.66 -5.61 29.18
C LYS A 3 2.03 -5.79 29.84
N ARG A 4 3.00 -6.29 29.08
CA ARG A 4 4.39 -6.50 29.51
C ARG A 4 4.92 -5.18 30.10
N LYS A 5 5.07 -5.11 31.44
CA LYS A 5 5.54 -3.91 32.15
C LYS A 5 7.01 -3.69 31.83
N LEU A 6 7.29 -2.72 30.95
CA LEU A 6 8.65 -2.30 30.61
C LEU A 6 9.33 -1.69 31.84
N SER A 7 10.60 -2.03 32.06
CA SER A 7 11.41 -1.42 33.12
C SER A 7 11.63 0.07 32.85
N ARG A 8 11.92 0.84 33.91
CA ARG A 8 12.20 2.28 33.81
C ARG A 8 13.35 2.59 32.83
N GLN A 9 14.37 1.72 32.78
CA GLN A 9 15.48 1.83 31.81
C GLN A 9 15.05 1.49 30.37
N GLN A 10 14.16 0.51 30.18
CA GLN A 10 13.65 0.16 28.85
C GLN A 10 12.77 1.28 28.28
N ARG A 11 11.88 1.86 29.10
CA ARG A 11 11.09 3.04 28.72
C ARG A 11 11.98 4.21 28.34
N TRP A 12 12.97 4.55 29.16
CA TRP A 12 13.90 5.64 28.86
C TRP A 12 14.71 5.41 27.58
N ARG A 13 15.16 4.16 27.32
CA ARG A 13 15.83 3.82 26.05
C ARG A 13 14.90 3.99 24.84
N ILE A 14 13.65 3.54 24.95
CA ILE A 14 12.66 3.69 23.87
C ILE A 14 12.37 5.18 23.64
N GLU A 15 12.09 5.95 24.70
CA GLU A 15 11.84 7.40 24.62
C GLU A 15 13.04 8.15 24.02
N LYS A 16 14.26 7.85 24.45
CA LYS A 16 15.48 8.46 23.91
C LYS A 16 15.67 8.13 22.42
N VAL A 17 15.51 6.88 22.02
CA VAL A 17 15.63 6.46 20.61
C VAL A 17 14.52 7.09 19.76
N GLN A 18 13.29 7.18 20.28
CA GLN A 18 12.17 7.82 19.59
C GLN A 18 12.41 9.33 19.45
N ALA A 19 12.87 10.01 20.50
CA ALA A 19 13.19 11.44 20.47
C ALA A 19 14.34 11.76 19.50
N GLU A 20 15.38 10.91 19.48
CA GLU A 20 16.50 11.08 18.55
C GLU A 20 16.06 10.85 17.08
N ARG A 21 15.18 9.86 16.84
CA ARG A 21 14.59 9.62 15.52
C ARG A 21 13.68 10.78 15.09
N ALA A 22 12.87 11.33 16.00
CA ALA A 22 12.02 12.48 15.74
C ALA A 22 12.87 13.71 15.37
N ARG A 23 13.90 14.02 16.15
CA ARG A 23 14.82 15.15 15.87
C ARG A 23 15.52 15.01 14.52
N ARG A 24 15.97 13.80 14.16
CA ARG A 24 16.57 13.54 12.84
C ARG A 24 15.57 13.66 11.70
N SER A 25 14.28 13.34 11.94
CA SER A 25 13.21 13.60 10.98
C SER A 25 13.06 15.10 10.76
N GLU A 26 12.81 15.85 11.83
CA GLU A 26 12.58 17.30 11.78
C GLU A 26 13.74 18.04 11.10
N GLN A 27 14.99 17.68 11.43
CA GLN A 27 16.17 18.29 10.80
C GLN A 27 16.23 18.03 9.28
N ARG A 28 15.86 16.82 8.83
CA ARG A 28 15.80 16.48 7.41
C ARG A 28 14.61 17.13 6.72
N ASP A 29 13.45 17.17 7.38
CA ASP A 29 12.26 17.83 6.86
C ASP A 29 12.53 19.33 6.63
N VAL A 30 13.27 19.98 7.55
CA VAL A 30 13.75 21.36 7.39
C VAL A 30 14.76 21.48 6.25
N GLN A 31 15.66 20.52 6.09
CA GLN A 31 16.65 20.50 5.00
C GLN A 31 15.98 20.34 3.64
N ASP A 32 15.09 19.36 3.48
CA ASP A 32 14.35 19.10 2.23
C ASP A 32 13.45 20.29 1.89
N SER A 33 12.80 20.89 2.90
CA SER A 33 12.03 22.13 2.72
C SER A 33 12.89 23.30 2.26
N ARG A 34 14.13 23.43 2.77
CA ARG A 34 15.09 24.46 2.33
C ARG A 34 15.56 24.20 0.89
N LYS A 35 15.91 22.96 0.54
CA LYS A 35 16.33 22.58 -0.81
C LYS A 35 15.22 22.79 -1.85
N LEU A 36 13.98 22.47 -1.47
CA LEU A 36 12.78 22.78 -2.27
C LEU A 36 12.60 24.28 -2.49
N ALA A 37 12.72 25.07 -1.41
CA ALA A 37 12.62 26.54 -1.49
C ALA A 37 13.78 27.16 -2.28
N ALA A 38 14.95 26.52 -2.27
CA ALA A 38 16.11 26.90 -3.06
C ALA A 38 16.01 26.48 -4.55
N GLY A 39 14.97 25.74 -4.94
CA GLY A 39 14.78 25.31 -6.32
C GLY A 39 15.72 24.19 -6.77
N GLU A 40 16.34 23.47 -5.84
CA GLU A 40 17.29 22.37 -6.13
C GLU A 40 16.61 21.09 -6.65
N TYR A 41 15.29 21.03 -6.61
CA TYR A 41 14.51 19.94 -7.19
C TYR A 41 13.99 20.35 -8.57
N GLY A 42 13.90 19.36 -9.47
CA GLY A 42 13.29 19.50 -10.79
C GLY A 42 11.81 19.90 -10.74
N PRO A 43 11.14 19.99 -11.90
CA PRO A 43 9.74 20.38 -11.97
C PRO A 43 8.83 19.38 -11.25
N GLU A 44 7.63 19.83 -10.91
CA GLU A 44 6.57 18.94 -10.43
C GLU A 44 6.15 18.00 -11.54
N GLN A 45 6.06 16.71 -11.20
CA GLN A 45 5.66 15.67 -12.11
C GLN A 45 4.70 14.69 -11.44
N PRO A 46 3.71 14.17 -12.18
CA PRO A 46 2.83 13.15 -11.67
C PRO A 46 3.56 11.81 -11.55
N GLY A 47 3.13 11.00 -10.59
CA GLY A 47 3.61 9.64 -10.43
C GLY A 47 2.71 8.80 -9.54
N ARG A 48 3.13 7.56 -9.34
CA ARG A 48 2.43 6.57 -8.53
C ARG A 48 3.35 5.98 -7.47
N VAL A 49 2.85 5.85 -6.26
CA VAL A 49 3.54 5.13 -5.18
C VAL A 49 3.55 3.63 -5.49
N ILE A 50 4.75 3.08 -5.65
CA ILE A 50 4.99 1.67 -5.94
C ILE A 50 5.18 0.87 -4.65
N ALA A 51 5.90 1.43 -3.67
CA ALA A 51 6.14 0.78 -2.39
C ALA A 51 6.33 1.79 -1.27
N HIS A 52 5.93 1.40 -0.05
CA HIS A 52 5.96 2.23 1.14
C HIS A 52 6.87 1.64 2.22
N PHE A 53 7.89 2.40 2.64
CA PHE A 53 8.93 1.96 3.58
C PHE A 53 8.90 2.73 4.91
N GLY A 54 7.74 3.31 5.24
CA GLY A 54 7.50 4.03 6.48
C GLY A 54 7.86 5.51 6.36
N ARG A 55 9.14 5.80 6.14
CA ARG A 55 9.64 7.19 6.02
C ARG A 55 9.93 7.62 4.59
N THR A 56 10.10 6.64 3.71
CA THR A 56 10.38 6.84 2.28
C THR A 56 9.45 5.97 1.47
N LEU A 57 9.31 6.35 0.21
CA LEU A 57 8.44 5.72 -0.76
C LEU A 57 9.25 5.46 -2.03
N ASP A 58 8.91 4.42 -2.77
CA ASP A 58 9.34 4.33 -4.15
C ASP A 58 8.23 4.88 -5.03
N VAL A 59 8.54 5.90 -5.82
CA VAL A 59 7.59 6.58 -6.71
C VAL A 59 8.05 6.40 -8.14
N ARG A 60 7.15 5.94 -9.01
CA ARG A 60 7.39 5.89 -10.45
C ARG A 60 6.66 7.05 -11.12
N GLY A 61 7.36 7.82 -11.94
CA GLY A 61 6.73 8.87 -12.74
C GLY A 61 5.83 8.29 -13.84
N ASP A 62 4.82 9.04 -14.26
CA ASP A 62 3.88 8.59 -15.30
C ASP A 62 4.57 8.41 -16.68
N GLY A 63 5.71 9.09 -16.91
CA GLY A 63 6.56 8.88 -18.09
C GLY A 63 7.27 7.53 -18.13
N GLY A 64 7.09 6.67 -17.12
CA GLY A 64 7.75 5.37 -17.00
C GLY A 64 9.09 5.44 -16.26
N GLY A 65 9.90 4.39 -16.45
CA GLY A 65 11.21 4.26 -15.81
C GLY A 65 11.19 3.55 -14.45
N ASP A 66 12.37 3.50 -13.85
CA ASP A 66 12.57 2.85 -12.55
C ASP A 66 12.00 3.70 -11.41
N PRO A 67 11.47 3.06 -10.34
CA PRO A 67 11.00 3.79 -9.18
C PRO A 67 12.13 4.57 -8.50
N VAL A 68 11.85 5.82 -8.14
CA VAL A 68 12.77 6.70 -7.43
C VAL A 68 12.41 6.76 -5.96
N ARG A 69 13.42 6.64 -5.10
CA ARG A 69 13.27 6.77 -3.66
C ARG A 69 12.92 8.21 -3.30
N CYS A 70 11.71 8.43 -2.81
CA CYS A 70 11.18 9.72 -2.42
C CYS A 70 10.97 9.87 -0.91
N HIS A 71 11.18 11.08 -0.42
CA HIS A 71 10.85 11.51 0.93
C HIS A 71 9.43 12.09 1.01
N LEU A 72 8.84 12.01 2.20
CA LEU A 72 7.53 12.56 2.54
C LEU A 72 7.69 13.94 3.18
N ARG A 73 6.88 14.93 2.78
CA ARG A 73 6.70 16.13 3.60
C ARG A 73 5.89 15.81 4.86
N ALA A 74 6.20 16.50 5.96
CA ALA A 74 5.55 16.32 7.26
C ALA A 74 4.02 16.53 7.26
N ASN A 75 3.49 17.29 6.29
CA ASN A 75 2.06 17.63 6.22
C ASN A 75 1.26 16.72 5.26
N LEU A 76 1.90 15.70 4.67
CA LEU A 76 1.18 14.74 3.80
C LEU A 76 0.54 13.65 4.66
N GLU A 77 -0.78 13.54 4.54
CA GLU A 77 -1.55 12.45 5.12
C GLU A 77 -1.10 11.09 4.56
N GLY A 78 -1.29 10.03 5.34
CA GLY A 78 -0.71 8.70 5.10
C GLY A 78 -0.87 8.21 3.66
N LEU A 79 0.25 8.18 2.95
CA LEU A 79 0.36 7.61 1.60
C LEU A 79 0.37 6.09 1.68
N VAL A 80 -0.21 5.44 0.68
CA VAL A 80 -0.18 3.98 0.52
C VAL A 80 0.20 3.60 -0.90
N THR A 81 0.57 2.34 -1.11
CA THR A 81 0.80 1.81 -2.44
C THR A 81 -0.42 2.02 -3.33
N GLY A 82 -0.18 2.49 -4.56
CA GLY A 82 -1.21 2.80 -5.52
C GLY A 82 -1.69 4.26 -5.50
N ASP A 83 -1.35 5.06 -4.49
CA ASP A 83 -1.63 6.50 -4.48
C ASP A 83 -1.00 7.20 -5.69
N ARG A 84 -1.79 8.07 -6.33
CA ARG A 84 -1.30 9.05 -7.31
C ARG A 84 -0.78 10.26 -6.57
N VAL A 85 0.41 10.70 -6.93
CA VAL A 85 1.14 11.77 -6.24
C VAL A 85 1.76 12.74 -7.22
N VAL A 86 1.99 13.96 -6.74
CA VAL A 86 2.88 14.91 -7.40
C VAL A 86 4.20 14.89 -6.63
N TRP A 87 5.30 14.74 -7.36
CA TRP A 87 6.63 14.63 -6.78
C TRP A 87 7.64 15.43 -7.61
N ARG A 88 8.80 15.70 -7.02
CA ARG A 88 9.90 16.41 -7.68
C ARG A 88 11.18 15.59 -7.51
N ALA A 89 11.92 15.41 -8.61
CA ALA A 89 13.20 14.69 -8.60
C ALA A 89 14.33 15.61 -8.13
N ALA A 90 15.28 15.09 -7.35
CA ALA A 90 16.57 15.73 -7.15
C ALA A 90 17.56 15.17 -8.15
N HIS A 91 18.39 16.05 -8.69
CA HIS A 91 19.45 15.67 -9.63
C HIS A 91 20.82 15.86 -8.96
N ASP A 92 21.76 14.98 -9.27
CA ASP A 92 23.17 15.21 -8.95
C ASP A 92 23.78 16.27 -9.90
N SER A 93 25.05 16.60 -9.67
CA SER A 93 25.82 17.51 -10.54
C SER A 93 25.93 17.04 -11.99
N SER A 94 25.70 15.76 -12.26
CA SER A 94 25.75 15.15 -13.58
C SER A 94 24.37 15.10 -14.26
N GLY A 95 23.32 15.58 -13.59
CA GLY A 95 21.94 15.59 -14.09
C GLY A 95 21.16 14.29 -13.84
N ASN A 96 21.73 13.30 -13.15
CA ASN A 96 21.05 12.04 -12.87
C ASN A 96 20.11 12.18 -11.68
N VAL A 97 18.95 11.52 -11.75
CA VAL A 97 18.01 11.49 -10.62
C VAL A 97 18.58 10.64 -9.50
N VAL A 98 18.76 11.23 -8.32
CA VAL A 98 19.34 10.55 -7.14
C VAL A 98 18.31 10.28 -6.04
N ASP A 99 17.34 11.16 -5.88
CA ASP A 99 16.22 11.00 -4.95
C ASP A 99 15.02 11.84 -5.41
N GLY A 100 13.99 11.92 -4.58
CA GLY A 100 12.89 12.84 -4.81
C GLY A 100 12.12 13.18 -3.54
N VAL A 101 11.12 14.03 -3.71
CA VAL A 101 10.23 14.41 -2.62
C VAL A 101 8.80 14.47 -3.13
N VAL A 102 7.90 13.84 -2.39
CA VAL A 102 6.47 13.93 -2.64
C VAL A 102 5.96 15.26 -2.08
N VAL A 103 5.27 16.02 -2.92
CA VAL A 103 4.73 17.34 -2.59
C VAL A 103 3.22 17.30 -2.37
N ALA A 104 2.48 16.47 -3.11
CA ALA A 104 1.03 16.35 -2.97
C ALA A 104 0.52 14.92 -3.24
N ARG A 105 -0.62 14.58 -2.63
CA ARG A 105 -1.43 13.39 -2.96
C ARG A 105 -2.61 13.83 -3.82
N SER A 106 -2.90 13.09 -4.88
CA SER A 106 -4.14 13.25 -5.64
C SER A 106 -5.33 12.60 -4.92
N GLU A 107 -6.55 12.91 -5.35
CA GLU A 107 -7.76 12.25 -4.84
C GLU A 107 -7.73 10.74 -5.12
N ARG A 108 -8.27 9.95 -4.18
CA ARG A 108 -8.36 8.49 -4.32
C ARG A 108 -9.68 8.13 -4.97
N GLN A 109 -9.65 7.25 -5.96
CA GLN A 109 -10.85 6.68 -6.56
C GLN A 109 -11.50 5.64 -5.64
N ASN A 110 -10.67 4.85 -4.95
CA ASN A 110 -11.08 3.91 -3.93
C ASN A 110 -9.93 3.70 -2.94
N VAL A 111 -10.25 3.09 -1.79
CA VAL A 111 -9.28 2.76 -0.74
C VAL A 111 -9.61 1.39 -0.17
N LEU A 112 -8.59 0.53 -0.11
CA LEU A 112 -8.65 -0.72 0.61
C LEU A 112 -8.16 -0.48 2.03
N GLU A 113 -8.97 -0.83 3.02
CA GLU A 113 -8.68 -0.61 4.43
C GLU A 113 -8.64 -1.91 5.22
N ARG A 114 -7.80 -1.93 6.26
CA ARG A 114 -7.70 -3.05 7.18
C ARG A 114 -7.83 -2.55 8.62
N PRO A 115 -8.65 -3.20 9.47
CA PRO A 115 -8.68 -2.88 10.89
C PRO A 115 -7.32 -3.18 11.53
N ASP A 116 -6.82 -2.23 12.34
CA ASP A 116 -5.64 -2.44 13.16
C ASP A 116 -5.97 -3.22 14.45
N ALA A 117 -4.97 -3.46 15.30
CA ALA A 117 -5.14 -4.20 16.55
C ALA A 117 -6.12 -3.54 17.55
N ARG A 118 -6.54 -2.30 17.31
CA ARG A 118 -7.53 -1.56 18.10
C ARG A 118 -8.88 -1.44 17.37
N GLY A 119 -9.02 -2.07 16.20
CA GLY A 119 -10.21 -2.00 15.37
C GLY A 119 -10.32 -0.73 14.52
N GLN A 120 -9.28 0.12 14.49
CA GLN A 120 -9.31 1.32 13.65
C GLN A 120 -8.97 0.95 12.21
N LEU A 121 -9.81 1.36 11.27
CA LEU A 121 -9.54 1.15 9.84
C LEU A 121 -8.33 1.98 9.43
N LYS A 122 -7.39 1.32 8.76
CA LYS A 122 -6.21 1.95 8.18
C LYS A 122 -6.11 1.64 6.69
N PRO A 123 -5.82 2.63 5.84
CA PRO A 123 -5.55 2.40 4.43
C PRO A 123 -4.36 1.44 4.27
N VAL A 124 -4.48 0.50 3.34
CA VAL A 124 -3.40 -0.39 2.94
C VAL A 124 -3.00 -0.23 1.48
N ALA A 125 -3.96 0.13 0.62
CA ALA A 125 -3.75 0.40 -0.81
C ALA A 125 -4.87 1.30 -1.35
N ALA A 126 -4.64 1.95 -2.48
CA ALA A 126 -5.60 2.85 -3.12
C ALA A 126 -5.54 2.80 -4.65
N ASN A 127 -6.58 3.27 -5.30
CA ASN A 127 -6.72 3.31 -6.77
C ASN A 127 -6.49 1.92 -7.39
N ILE A 128 -7.30 0.97 -6.92
CA ILE A 128 -7.29 -0.42 -7.33
C ILE A 128 -8.47 -0.62 -8.28
N ASP A 129 -8.20 -1.11 -9.50
CA ASP A 129 -9.26 -1.35 -10.47
C ASP A 129 -9.95 -2.70 -10.25
N GLN A 130 -9.20 -3.70 -9.73
CA GLN A 130 -9.66 -5.08 -9.62
C GLN A 130 -9.02 -5.80 -8.42
N ILE A 131 -9.80 -6.67 -7.76
CA ILE A 131 -9.32 -7.59 -6.70
C ILE A 131 -9.38 -9.02 -7.23
N LEU A 132 -8.27 -9.73 -7.15
CA LEU A 132 -8.22 -11.17 -7.45
C LEU A 132 -8.36 -11.97 -6.15
N ILE A 133 -9.48 -12.68 -6.00
CA ILE A 133 -9.76 -13.56 -4.86
C ILE A 133 -9.24 -14.95 -5.20
N VAL A 134 -7.99 -15.20 -4.81
CA VAL A 134 -7.31 -16.47 -5.09
C VAL A 134 -7.64 -17.50 -4.01
N PHE A 135 -8.18 -18.64 -4.42
CA PHE A 135 -8.36 -19.84 -3.59
C PHE A 135 -7.79 -21.04 -4.34
N ALA A 136 -7.75 -22.22 -3.71
CA ALA A 136 -7.12 -23.40 -4.29
C ALA A 136 -7.99 -24.65 -4.10
N VAL A 137 -7.71 -25.68 -4.91
CA VAL A 137 -8.29 -27.02 -4.70
C VAL A 137 -7.88 -27.58 -3.33
N GLU A 138 -6.62 -27.40 -2.94
CA GLU A 138 -6.10 -27.79 -1.64
C GLU A 138 -5.26 -26.66 -0.98
N PRO A 139 -5.53 -26.26 0.27
CA PRO A 139 -6.60 -26.74 1.15
C PRO A 139 -7.99 -26.40 0.60
N ALA A 140 -8.98 -27.23 0.93
CA ALA A 140 -10.35 -27.06 0.45
C ALA A 140 -10.86 -25.64 0.76
N PRO A 141 -11.45 -24.94 -0.23
CA PRO A 141 -11.87 -23.56 -0.05
C PRO A 141 -13.08 -23.49 0.86
N HIS A 142 -13.09 -22.51 1.77
CA HIS A 142 -14.26 -22.21 2.59
C HIS A 142 -15.14 -21.16 1.88
N PRO A 143 -16.38 -21.49 1.47
CA PRO A 143 -17.24 -20.57 0.73
C PRO A 143 -17.46 -19.24 1.46
N ASN A 144 -17.69 -19.31 2.78
CA ASN A 144 -17.86 -18.13 3.64
C ASN A 144 -16.65 -17.17 3.59
N LEU A 145 -15.43 -17.66 3.35
CA LEU A 145 -14.27 -16.78 3.21
C LEU A 145 -14.28 -16.05 1.87
N ILE A 146 -14.67 -16.72 0.79
CA ILE A 146 -14.83 -16.12 -0.54
C ILE A 146 -15.94 -15.07 -0.49
N ASP A 147 -17.10 -15.40 0.08
CA ASP A 147 -18.23 -14.48 0.25
C ASP A 147 -17.82 -13.20 0.98
N ARG A 148 -17.03 -13.31 2.04
CA ARG A 148 -16.53 -12.15 2.81
C ARG A 148 -15.63 -11.25 1.98
N TYR A 149 -14.82 -11.82 1.08
CA TYR A 149 -13.99 -11.02 0.18
C TYR A 149 -14.82 -10.37 -0.92
N LEU A 150 -15.83 -11.06 -1.47
CA LEU A 150 -16.77 -10.47 -2.42
C LEU A 150 -17.50 -9.27 -1.80
N VAL A 151 -18.03 -9.42 -0.59
CA VAL A 151 -18.68 -8.32 0.15
C VAL A 151 -17.71 -7.13 0.35
N ALA A 152 -16.45 -7.40 0.68
CA ALA A 152 -15.46 -6.34 0.87
C ALA A 152 -15.10 -5.62 -0.45
N ALA A 153 -14.99 -6.36 -1.55
CA ALA A 153 -14.72 -5.81 -2.88
C ALA A 153 -15.88 -4.93 -3.36
N GLU A 154 -17.12 -5.43 -3.27
CA GLU A 154 -18.32 -4.67 -3.62
C GLU A 154 -18.51 -3.43 -2.75
N ALA A 155 -18.29 -3.54 -1.42
CA ALA A 155 -18.38 -2.39 -0.51
C ALA A 155 -17.34 -1.29 -0.79
N THR A 156 -16.23 -1.63 -1.43
CA THR A 156 -15.18 -0.68 -1.83
C THR A 156 -15.32 -0.21 -3.28
N GLY A 157 -16.30 -0.75 -4.03
CA GLY A 157 -16.49 -0.45 -5.45
C GLY A 157 -15.35 -0.96 -6.34
N ILE A 158 -14.61 -1.98 -5.89
CA ILE A 158 -13.50 -2.57 -6.64
C ILE A 158 -13.97 -3.89 -7.24
N ALA A 159 -13.84 -4.07 -8.56
CA ALA A 159 -14.35 -5.25 -9.25
C ALA A 159 -13.63 -6.54 -8.77
N PRO A 160 -14.33 -7.54 -8.22
CA PRO A 160 -13.72 -8.81 -7.85
C PRO A 160 -13.65 -9.78 -9.04
N VAL A 161 -12.59 -10.59 -9.09
CA VAL A 161 -12.50 -11.79 -9.93
C VAL A 161 -12.01 -12.95 -9.09
N LEU A 162 -12.70 -14.07 -9.21
CA LEU A 162 -12.34 -15.31 -8.55
C LEU A 162 -11.20 -15.98 -9.31
N VAL A 163 -10.27 -16.60 -8.61
CA VAL A 163 -9.15 -17.32 -9.25
C VAL A 163 -8.97 -18.65 -8.54
N LEU A 164 -9.28 -19.74 -9.23
CA LEU A 164 -8.98 -21.09 -8.75
C LEU A 164 -7.54 -21.46 -9.10
N ASN A 165 -6.72 -21.64 -8.08
CA ASN A 165 -5.35 -22.13 -8.18
C ASN A 165 -5.27 -23.65 -7.91
N LYS A 166 -4.13 -24.26 -8.27
CA LYS A 166 -3.85 -25.69 -8.09
C LYS A 166 -4.86 -26.63 -8.78
N ILE A 167 -5.29 -26.25 -9.98
CA ILE A 167 -6.24 -27.03 -10.79
C ILE A 167 -5.68 -28.41 -11.20
N ASP A 168 -4.36 -28.60 -11.12
CA ASP A 168 -3.70 -29.90 -11.30
C ASP A 168 -4.14 -30.95 -10.28
N LEU A 169 -4.71 -30.53 -9.14
CA LEU A 169 -5.25 -31.41 -8.10
C LEU A 169 -6.75 -31.66 -8.27
N LEU A 170 -7.39 -31.06 -9.28
CA LEU A 170 -8.83 -31.20 -9.49
C LEU A 170 -9.16 -32.61 -10.02
N PRO A 171 -10.06 -33.36 -9.37
CA PRO A 171 -10.55 -34.63 -9.92
C PRO A 171 -11.20 -34.45 -11.29
N GLU A 172 -11.22 -35.50 -12.12
CA GLU A 172 -11.81 -35.44 -13.47
C GLU A 172 -13.30 -35.08 -13.49
N ASP A 173 -14.05 -35.44 -12.43
CA ASP A 173 -15.45 -35.05 -12.25
C ASP A 173 -15.62 -33.65 -11.64
N GLY A 174 -14.51 -32.99 -11.28
CA GLY A 174 -14.43 -31.69 -10.63
C GLY A 174 -14.86 -31.66 -9.15
N GLY A 175 -15.43 -32.76 -8.64
CA GLY A 175 -15.88 -32.91 -7.25
C GLY A 175 -16.83 -31.82 -6.74
N GLU A 176 -16.81 -31.60 -5.43
CA GLU A 176 -17.64 -30.58 -4.74
C GLU A 176 -17.32 -29.15 -5.16
N LEU A 177 -16.14 -28.92 -5.75
CA LEU A 177 -15.68 -27.59 -6.14
C LEU A 177 -16.44 -27.05 -7.36
N THR A 178 -16.81 -27.93 -8.30
CA THR A 178 -17.62 -27.55 -9.47
C THR A 178 -18.92 -26.86 -9.08
N GLU A 179 -19.60 -27.38 -8.06
CA GLU A 179 -20.86 -26.81 -7.59
C GLU A 179 -20.66 -25.48 -6.86
N LEU A 180 -19.54 -25.30 -6.16
CA LEU A 180 -19.16 -24.01 -5.61
C LEU A 180 -18.94 -22.96 -6.70
N LEU A 181 -18.20 -23.31 -7.75
CA LEU A 181 -17.89 -22.40 -8.86
C LEU A 181 -19.14 -21.99 -9.64
N ARG A 182 -20.03 -22.95 -9.95
CA ARG A 182 -21.31 -22.67 -10.62
C ARG A 182 -22.19 -21.69 -9.86
N ARG A 183 -22.17 -21.75 -8.52
CA ARG A 183 -22.91 -20.78 -7.69
C ARG A 183 -22.41 -19.36 -7.89
N TYR A 184 -21.10 -19.15 -7.97
CA TYR A 184 -20.56 -17.81 -8.22
C TYR A 184 -20.74 -17.33 -9.65
N GLU A 185 -20.63 -18.24 -10.63
CA GLU A 185 -20.94 -17.95 -12.03
C GLU A 185 -22.40 -17.50 -12.22
N ALA A 186 -23.34 -18.18 -11.56
CA ALA A 186 -24.76 -17.82 -11.58
C ALA A 186 -25.04 -16.44 -10.95
N LEU A 187 -24.15 -15.95 -10.07
CA LEU A 187 -24.21 -14.62 -9.49
C LEU A 187 -23.54 -13.54 -10.37
N GLY A 188 -22.93 -13.93 -11.50
CA GLY A 188 -22.28 -13.03 -12.44
C GLY A 188 -20.80 -12.79 -12.18
N TYR A 189 -20.16 -13.56 -11.29
CA TYR A 189 -18.73 -13.47 -11.06
C TYR A 189 -17.95 -14.34 -12.05
N ALA A 190 -16.96 -13.73 -12.72
CA ALA A 190 -15.99 -14.45 -13.54
C ALA A 190 -14.96 -15.19 -12.66
N TRP A 191 -14.55 -16.39 -13.10
CA TRP A 191 -13.55 -17.23 -12.44
C TRP A 191 -12.65 -17.97 -13.43
#